data_AF-A0AAZ3S0A8-F1
#
_entry.id   AF-A0AAZ3S0A8-F1
#
_cell.length_a   1.000
_cell.length_b   1.000
_cell.length_c   1.000
_cell.angle_alpha   90.00
_cell.angle_beta   90.00
_cell.angle_gamma   90.00
#
_symmetry.space_group_name_H-M   'P 1'
#
loop_
_entity.id
_entity.type
_entity.pdbx_description
1 polymer ?
#
loop_
_entity_poly.entity_id
_entity_poly.type
_entity_poly.pdbx_seq_one_letter_code
_entity_poly.pdbx_strand_id
1 'polypeptide(L)' 'MAKTYDYLFKLLLIGDSGVGKTCLLFRFSEDAFNTTFISTIDELERRLRAR' A
#
# COMPACT_ATOMS: atom_id res chain seq x y z
N MET A 1 -1.30 -1.76 26.42
CA MET A 1 -2.41 -2.65 26.05
C MET A 1 -1.99 -3.37 24.78
N ALA A 2 -1.62 -4.64 24.86
CA ALA A 2 -1.20 -5.39 23.66
C ALA A 2 -2.42 -5.59 22.77
N LYS A 3 -2.31 -5.26 21.47
CA LYS A 3 -3.37 -5.53 20.50
C LYS A 3 -3.60 -7.03 20.41
N THR A 4 -4.76 -7.50 20.87
CA THR A 4 -5.20 -8.89 20.78
C THR A 4 -5.67 -9.19 19.36
N TYR A 5 -4.82 -9.87 18.59
CA TYR A 5 -5.19 -10.50 17.33
C TYR A 5 -4.95 -11.99 17.49
N ASP A 6 -5.93 -12.84 17.16
CA ASP A 6 -5.78 -14.30 17.21
C ASP A 6 -4.85 -14.83 16.10
N TYR A 7 -4.81 -14.13 14.96
CA TYR A 7 -3.99 -14.47 13.81
C TYR A 7 -3.41 -13.22 13.15
N LEU A 8 -2.13 -13.28 12.79
CA LEU A 8 -1.42 -12.24 12.04
C LEU A 8 -0.88 -12.83 10.74
N PHE A 9 -1.35 -12.31 9.61
CA PHE A 9 -0.87 -12.71 8.29
C PHE A 9 0.05 -11.63 7.71
N LYS A 10 1.21 -12.05 7.18
CA LYS A 10 2.11 -11.20 6.40
C LYS A 10 1.93 -11.55 4.93
N LEU A 11 1.64 -10.54 4.11
CA LEU A 11 1.41 -10.69 2.67
C LEU A 11 2.52 -9.95 1.91
N LEU A 12 3.03 -10.58 0.85
CA LEU A 12 4.02 -10.00 -0.06
C LEU A 12 3.45 -10.04 -1.48
N LEU A 13 3.34 -8.88 -2.13
CA LEU A 13 2.98 -8.81 -3.54
C LEU A 13 4.25 -8.66 -4.39
N ILE A 14 4.43 -9.58 -5.34
CA ILE A 14 5.55 -9.58 -6.29
C ILE A 14 5.04 -9.40 -7.73
N GLY A 15 5.89 -8.86 -8.59
CA GLY A 15 5.62 -8.64 -10.01
C GLY A 15 6.36 -7.42 -10.55
N ASP A 16 6.23 -7.15 -11.83
CA ASP A 16 6.95 -6.06 -12.49
C ASP A 16 6.53 -4.68 -11.99
N SER A 17 7.44 -3.71 -12.11
CA SER A 17 7.08 -2.30 -11.88
C SER A 17 5.97 -1.91 -12.86
N GLY A 18 4.97 -1.15 -12.42
CA GLY A 18 3.86 -0.75 -13.30
C GLY A 18 2.56 -1.54 -13.12
N VAL A 19 2.61 -2.79 -12.67
CA VAL A 19 1.44 -3.71 -12.70
C VAL A 19 0.34 -3.42 -11.66
N GLY A 20 0.44 -2.33 -10.90
CA GLY A 20 -0.64 -1.90 -9.99
C GLY A 20 -0.67 -2.56 -8.62
N LYS A 21 0.39 -3.23 -8.16
CA LYS A 21 0.48 -3.85 -6.82
C LYS A 21 0.12 -2.89 -5.68
N THR A 22 0.65 -1.67 -5.73
CA THR A 22 0.36 -0.62 -4.75
C THR A 22 -1.10 -0.17 -4.84
N CYS A 23 -1.63 0.05 -6.06
CA CYS A 23 -3.04 0.41 -6.27
C CYS A 23 -4.00 -0.63 -5.68
N LEU A 24 -3.69 -1.92 -5.82
CA LEU A 24 -4.47 -3.02 -5.25
C LEU A 24 -4.48 -2.99 -3.71
N LEU A 25 -3.32 -2.76 -3.08
CA LEU A 25 -3.21 -2.62 -1.62
C LEU A 25 -4.00 -1.43 -1.08
N PHE A 26 -3.91 -0.29 -1.76
CA PHE A 26 -4.67 0.91 -1.40
C PHE A 26 -6.18 0.71 -1.55
N ARG A 27 -6.61 0.07 -2.63
CA ARG A 27 -8.02 -0.28 -2.78
C ARG A 27 -8.50 -1.24 -1.68
N PHE A 28 -7.68 -2.21 -1.29
CA PHE A 28 -8.04 -3.15 -0.24
C PHE A 28 -8.09 -2.50 1.16
N SER A 29 -7.13 -1.63 1.49
CA SER A 29 -6.99 -1.06 2.84
C SER A 29 -7.77 0.25 3.04
N GLU A 30 -7.93 1.06 2.00
CA GLU A 30 -8.46 2.43 2.09
C GLU A 30 -9.69 2.65 1.18
N ASP A 31 -10.13 1.62 0.42
CA ASP A 31 -11.16 1.69 -0.64
C ASP A 31 -10.97 2.85 -1.64
N ALA A 32 -9.73 3.32 -1.77
CA ALA A 32 -9.36 4.42 -2.64
C ALA A 32 -8.76 3.90 -3.95
N PHE A 33 -9.09 4.55 -5.06
CA PHE A 33 -8.46 4.29 -6.36
C PHE A 33 -7.88 5.56 -6.94
N ASN A 34 -6.57 5.57 -7.07
CA ASN A 34 -5.83 6.66 -7.67
C ASN A 34 -5.46 6.24 -9.11
N THR A 35 -6.00 6.94 -10.09
CA THR A 35 -5.76 6.72 -11.53
C THR A 35 -4.37 7.16 -11.98
N THR A 36 -3.66 7.91 -11.14
CA THR A 36 -2.31 8.40 -11.43
C THR A 36 -1.30 7.29 -11.13
N PHE A 37 -0.51 6.89 -12.14
CA PHE A 37 0.61 5.98 -11.91
C PHE A 37 1.67 6.70 -11.07
N ILE A 38 1.74 6.37 -9.78
CA ILE A 38 2.76 6.84 -8.85
C ILE A 38 3.57 5.61 -8.45
N SER A 39 4.90 5.69 -8.59
CA SER A 39 5.76 4.59 -8.16
C SER A 39 5.65 4.42 -6.64
N THR A 40 5.86 3.20 -6.13
CA THR A 40 5.75 2.93 -4.69
C THR A 40 6.71 3.81 -3.85
N ILE A 41 7.86 4.21 -4.41
CA ILE A 41 8.83 5.10 -3.76
C ILE A 41 8.33 6.54 -3.74
N ASP A 42 7.81 7.05 -4.87
CA ASP A 42 7.30 8.42 -4.95
C ASP A 42 6.11 8.64 -3.99
N GLU A 43 5.25 7.64 -3.83
CA GLU A 43 4.14 7.68 -2.86
C GLU A 43 4.65 7.73 -1.42
N LEU A 44 5.69 6.95 -1.09
CA LEU A 44 6.29 6.96 0.24
C LEU A 44 6.93 8.32 0.55
N GLU A 45 7.65 8.91 -0.41
CA GLU A 45 8.22 10.24 -0.25
C GLU A 45 7.14 11.32 -0.08
N ARG A 46 6.04 11.25 -0.85
CA ARG A 46 4.91 12.18 -0.69
C ARG A 46 4.30 12.07 0.71
N ARG A 47 4.11 10.85 1.21
CA ARG A 47 3.59 10.62 2.57
C ARG A 47 4.52 11.15 3.65
N LEU A 48 5.84 11.07 3.46
CA LEU A 48 6.80 11.66 4.40
C LEU A 48 6.78 13.19 4.38
N ARG A 49 6.59 13.81 3.22
CA ARG A 49 6.50 15.28 3.07
C ARG A 49 5.16 15.87 3.51
N ALA A 50 4.10 15.07 3.58
CA ALA A 50 2.77 15.47 4.04
C ALA A 50 2.61 15.42 5.58
N ARG A 51 3.68 15.10 6.30
CA ARG A 51 3.76 15.05 7.77
C ARG A 51 4.62 16.18 8.30
#